data_AF-A0A4U6BAX0-F1
#
_entry.id   AF-A0A4U6BAX0-F1
#
_cell.length_a   1.000
_cell.length_b   1.000
_cell.length_c   1.000
_cell.angle_alpha   90.00
_cell.angle_beta   90.00
_cell.angle_gamma   90.00
#
_symmetry.space_group_name_H-M   'P 1'
#
loop_
_entity.id
_entity.type
_entity.pdbx_description
1 polymer ?
#
loop_
_entity_poly.entity_id
_entity_poly.type
_entity_poly.pdbx_seq_one_letter_code
_entity_poly.pdbx_strand_id
1 'polypeptide(L)'
;MSDFHYVELYAKFAGFRIMVLANRLACDDDFSRGAHDRLVAKLDQLIDLARGTLAAQHALALNPDGPDADDLGEQIWGAGQDLTYNWREPDGIDLLHCEVHVDWATKEYYDSRTGTWRFLDGFPPPRVEVGDDRLNGLCAILRQIAAETGIRFNTYTTDPAFEDEEQDG
;
A
#
# COMPACT_ATOMS: atom_id res chain seq x y z
N MET A 1 -0.35 23.13 5.75
CA MET A 1 0.62 22.02 5.78
C MET A 1 -0.11 20.78 6.23
N SER A 2 0.18 19.62 5.64
CA SER A 2 -0.37 18.37 6.17
C SER A 2 0.27 18.05 7.52
N ASP A 3 -0.53 17.76 8.55
CA ASP A 3 -0.10 17.42 9.93
C ASP A 3 0.46 15.99 10.03
N PHE A 4 1.24 15.54 9.04
CA PHE A 4 1.90 14.24 9.14
C PHE A 4 3.06 14.31 10.14
N HIS A 5 3.00 13.49 11.18
CA HIS A 5 4.11 13.25 12.09
C HIS A 5 5.11 12.27 11.44
N TYR A 6 5.96 12.77 10.55
CA TYR A 6 6.86 11.92 9.75
C TYR A 6 7.84 11.06 10.58
N VAL A 7 8.22 11.50 11.79
CA VAL A 7 9.02 10.67 12.72
C VAL A 7 8.24 9.44 13.18
N GLU A 8 6.96 9.63 13.51
CA GLU A 8 6.08 8.53 13.94
C GLU A 8 5.80 7.58 12.77
N LEU A 9 5.51 8.11 11.58
CA LEU A 9 5.32 7.31 10.37
C LEU A 9 6.58 6.49 10.04
N TYR A 10 7.76 7.10 10.08
CA TYR A 10 9.03 6.40 9.91
C TYR A 10 9.18 5.24 10.89
N ALA A 11 8.93 5.49 12.18
CA ALA A 11 9.03 4.45 13.21
C ALA A 11 8.05 3.29 12.97
N LYS A 12 6.79 3.60 12.61
CA LYS A 12 5.78 2.60 12.27
C LYS A 12 6.19 1.76 11.06
N PHE A 13 6.58 2.39 9.95
CA PHE A 13 6.97 1.67 8.74
C PHE A 13 8.20 0.79 8.97
N ALA A 14 9.21 1.28 9.70
CA ALA A 14 10.37 0.49 10.06
C ALA A 14 10.00 -0.71 10.95
N GLY A 15 9.10 -0.52 11.92
CA GLY A 15 8.57 -1.59 12.77
C GLY A 15 7.85 -2.67 11.97
N PHE A 16 6.90 -2.27 11.12
CA PHE A 16 6.18 -3.21 10.26
C PHE A 16 7.09 -3.94 9.29
N ARG A 17 8.10 -3.26 8.73
CA ARG A 17 9.08 -3.90 7.86
C ARG A 17 9.78 -5.08 8.55
N ILE A 18 10.17 -4.90 9.81
CA ILE A 18 10.78 -5.97 10.62
C ILE A 18 9.77 -7.11 10.85
N MET A 19 8.51 -6.78 11.18
CA MET A 19 7.46 -7.78 11.37
C MET A 19 7.21 -8.61 10.11
N VAL A 20 7.15 -7.97 8.94
CA VAL A 20 6.95 -8.66 7.65
C VAL A 20 8.14 -9.55 7.33
N LEU A 21 9.37 -9.08 7.56
CA LEU A 21 10.58 -9.90 7.37
C LEU A 21 10.60 -11.12 8.29
N ALA A 22 10.16 -10.97 9.55
CA ALA A 22 10.05 -12.09 10.47
C ALA A 22 8.96 -13.08 10.04
N ASN A 23 7.81 -12.57 9.60
CA ASN A 23 6.69 -13.38 9.12
C ASN A 23 7.04 -14.15 7.84
N ARG A 24 7.80 -13.51 6.94
CA ARG A 24 8.33 -14.12 5.71
C ARG A 24 9.17 -15.37 5.95
N LEU A 25 9.82 -15.52 7.12
CA LEU A 25 10.60 -16.72 7.45
C LEU A 25 9.74 -17.97 7.61
N ALA A 26 8.44 -17.82 7.85
CA ALA A 26 7.49 -18.92 7.95
C ALA A 26 6.89 -19.33 6.58
N CYS A 27 7.19 -18.60 5.51
CA CYS A 27 6.64 -18.91 4.20
C CYS A 27 7.30 -20.16 3.60
N ASP A 28 6.48 -21.12 3.18
CA ASP A 28 6.95 -22.37 2.58
C ASP A 28 7.14 -22.28 1.06
N ASP A 29 6.39 -21.42 0.37
CA ASP A 29 6.40 -21.28 -1.09
C ASP A 29 6.82 -19.88 -1.59
N ASP A 30 7.14 -19.81 -2.89
CA ASP A 30 7.61 -18.58 -3.54
C ASP A 30 6.50 -17.56 -3.75
N PHE A 31 5.25 -18.00 -3.88
CA PHE A 31 4.10 -17.11 -4.03
C PHE A 31 3.93 -16.25 -2.77
N SER A 32 3.89 -16.91 -1.61
CA SER A 32 3.76 -16.27 -0.31
C SER A 32 4.98 -15.40 0.00
N ARG A 33 6.21 -15.89 -0.27
CA ARG A 33 7.43 -15.07 -0.14
C ARG A 33 7.39 -13.83 -1.03
N GLY A 34 6.88 -13.95 -2.26
CA GLY A 34 6.74 -12.84 -3.20
C GLY A 34 5.82 -11.74 -2.69
N ALA A 35 4.68 -12.09 -2.10
CA ALA A 35 3.76 -11.12 -1.48
C ALA A 35 4.42 -10.35 -0.32
N HIS A 36 5.21 -11.04 0.52
CA HIS A 36 5.95 -10.42 1.60
C HIS A 36 7.06 -9.50 1.09
N ASP A 37 7.84 -9.95 0.10
CA ASP A 37 8.89 -9.14 -0.54
C ASP A 37 8.31 -7.87 -1.16
N ARG A 38 7.14 -7.98 -1.78
CA ARG A 38 6.42 -6.85 -2.35
C ARG A 38 6.03 -5.83 -1.27
N LEU A 39 5.49 -6.30 -0.14
CA LEU A 39 5.15 -5.43 0.98
C LEU A 39 6.39 -4.78 1.59
N VAL A 40 7.49 -5.51 1.77
CA VAL A 40 8.77 -4.95 2.24
C VAL A 40 9.24 -3.84 1.32
N ALA A 41 9.21 -4.04 0.01
CA ALA A 41 9.60 -3.02 -0.96
C ALA A 41 8.72 -1.76 -0.89
N LYS A 42 7.41 -1.91 -0.64
CA LYS A 42 6.49 -0.79 -0.43
C LYS A 42 6.77 -0.04 0.87
N LEU A 43 7.06 -0.76 1.95
CA LEU A 43 7.46 -0.16 3.22
C LEU A 43 8.81 0.57 3.10
N ASP A 44 9.76 0.04 2.31
CA ASP A 44 11.02 0.74 2.01
C ASP A 44 10.78 2.08 1.31
N GLN A 45 9.88 2.14 0.32
CA GLN A 45 9.49 3.39 -0.33
C GLN A 45 8.90 4.42 0.65
N LEU A 46 8.03 3.97 1.56
CA LEU A 46 7.43 4.82 2.59
C LEU A 46 8.45 5.30 3.64
N ILE A 47 9.41 4.45 3.99
CA ILE A 47 10.54 4.80 4.87
C ILE A 47 11.39 5.89 4.20
N ASP A 48 11.74 5.73 2.93
CA ASP A 48 12.55 6.69 2.20
C ASP A 48 11.85 8.03 2.04
N LEU A 49 10.53 8.01 1.75
CA LEU A 49 9.69 9.21 1.74
C LEU A 49 9.75 9.92 3.10
N ALA A 50 9.47 9.21 4.19
CA ALA A 50 9.46 9.80 5.53
C ALA A 50 10.82 10.37 5.93
N ARG A 51 11.92 9.65 5.64
CA ARG A 51 13.28 10.11 5.90
C ARG A 51 13.64 11.35 5.09
N GLY A 52 13.31 11.36 3.80
CA GLY A 52 13.54 12.50 2.91
C GLY A 52 12.80 13.74 3.40
N THR A 53 11.53 13.59 3.80
CA THR A 53 10.75 14.70 4.35
C THR A 53 11.28 15.19 5.69
N LEU A 54 11.72 14.29 6.58
CA LEU A 54 12.34 14.68 7.84
C LEU A 54 13.64 15.48 7.64
N ALA A 55 14.47 15.06 6.68
CA ALA A 55 15.67 15.80 6.31
C ALA A 55 15.33 17.20 5.80
N ALA A 56 14.30 17.34 4.97
CA ALA A 56 13.84 18.63 4.47
C ALA A 56 13.26 19.51 5.60
N GLN A 57 12.44 18.95 6.49
CA GLN A 57 11.92 19.65 7.68
C GLN A 57 13.04 20.18 8.57
N HIS A 58 14.06 19.36 8.80
CA HIS A 58 15.21 19.75 9.61
C HIS A 58 16.03 20.85 8.93
N ALA A 59 16.30 20.75 7.63
CA ALA A 59 17.03 21.76 6.88
C ALA A 59 16.28 23.11 6.88
N LEU A 60 14.98 23.10 6.63
CA LEU A 60 14.14 24.30 6.63
C LEU A 60 14.07 24.94 8.02
N ALA A 61 14.00 24.13 9.09
CA ALA A 61 14.02 24.64 10.45
C ALA A 61 15.34 25.33 10.84
N LEU A 62 16.47 24.88 10.27
CA LEU A 62 17.78 25.48 10.51
C LEU A 62 18.00 26.78 9.72
N ASN A 63 17.40 26.91 8.53
CA ASN A 63 17.55 28.08 7.67
C ASN A 63 16.22 28.46 6.98
N PRO A 64 15.26 29.00 7.73
CA PRO A 64 13.90 29.23 7.23
C PRO A 64 13.79 30.30 6.15
N ASP A 65 14.72 31.26 6.12
CA ASP A 65 14.80 32.33 5.11
C ASP A 65 15.93 32.07 4.09
N GLY A 66 16.40 30.83 4.03
CA GLY A 66 17.48 30.41 3.13
C GLY A 66 17.08 30.41 1.66
N PRO A 67 18.06 30.40 0.74
CA PRO A 67 17.79 30.35 -0.69
C PRO A 67 17.00 29.11 -1.14
N ASP A 68 17.09 28.00 -0.37
CA ASP A 68 16.42 26.73 -0.66
C ASP A 68 15.09 26.56 0.11
N ALA A 69 14.65 27.57 0.87
CA ALA A 69 13.51 27.44 1.78
C ALA A 69 12.21 27.06 1.06
N ASP A 70 11.97 27.67 -0.10
CA ASP A 70 10.78 27.39 -0.93
C ASP A 70 10.81 25.96 -1.48
N ASP A 71 11.95 25.51 -2.01
CA ASP A 71 12.12 24.15 -2.55
C ASP A 71 11.93 23.08 -1.46
N LEU A 72 12.46 23.32 -0.26
CA LEU A 72 12.26 22.43 0.89
C LEU A 72 10.79 22.40 1.32
N GLY A 73 10.13 23.56 1.31
CA GLY A 73 8.69 23.68 1.57
C GLY A 73 7.86 22.89 0.56
N GLU A 74 8.19 23.00 -0.73
CA GLU A 74 7.55 22.24 -1.81
C GLU A 74 7.77 20.73 -1.64
N GLN A 75 8.99 20.30 -1.30
CA GLN A 75 9.27 18.89 -1.03
C GLN A 75 8.42 18.33 0.12
N ILE A 76 8.30 19.08 1.23
CA ILE A 76 7.48 18.66 2.39
C ILE A 76 6.01 18.61 2.00
N TRP A 77 5.53 19.61 1.24
CA TRP A 77 4.15 19.64 0.75
C TRP A 77 3.86 18.46 -0.19
N GLY A 78 4.75 18.21 -1.16
CA GLY A 78 4.65 17.14 -2.14
C GLY A 78 4.61 15.76 -1.49
N ALA A 79 5.46 15.51 -0.49
CA ALA A 79 5.40 14.27 0.29
C ALA A 79 4.05 14.09 1.00
N GLY A 80 3.47 15.18 1.52
CA GLY A 80 2.13 15.17 2.10
C GLY A 80 1.03 14.88 1.08
N GLN A 81 1.15 15.40 -0.14
CA GLN A 81 0.24 15.06 -1.24
C GLN A 81 0.36 13.59 -1.63
N ASP A 82 1.58 13.07 -1.77
CA ASP A 82 1.84 11.67 -2.13
C ASP A 82 1.21 10.72 -1.09
N LEU A 83 1.40 10.98 0.20
CA LEU A 83 0.76 10.22 1.28
C LEU A 83 -0.78 10.30 1.25
N THR A 84 -1.33 11.43 0.82
CA THR A 84 -2.79 11.67 0.84
C THR A 84 -3.50 11.06 -0.36
N TYR A 85 -2.88 11.11 -1.54
CA TYR A 85 -3.55 10.75 -2.80
C TYR A 85 -3.01 9.48 -3.44
N ASN A 86 -1.71 9.17 -3.28
CA ASN A 86 -1.11 8.02 -3.94
C ASN A 86 -0.97 6.82 -3.01
N TRP A 87 -0.69 7.04 -1.72
CA TRP A 87 -0.57 5.97 -0.73
C TRP A 87 -1.87 5.63 0.02
N ARG A 88 -2.90 6.48 -0.10
CA ARG A 88 -4.22 6.27 0.50
C ARG A 88 -5.27 5.88 -0.52
N GLU A 89 -4.91 4.94 -1.40
CA GLU A 89 -5.83 4.28 -2.32
C GLU A 89 -6.99 3.65 -1.53
N PRO A 90 -8.26 4.08 -1.73
CA PRO A 90 -9.41 3.52 -1.03
C PRO A 90 -9.51 1.99 -1.09
N ASP A 91 -9.18 1.42 -2.24
CA ASP A 91 -9.17 -0.03 -2.48
C ASP A 91 -7.94 -0.77 -1.91
N GLY A 92 -6.98 0.01 -1.39
CA GLY A 92 -5.67 -0.48 -0.98
C GLY A 92 -4.70 -0.67 -2.16
N ILE A 93 -3.41 -0.70 -1.83
CA ILE A 93 -2.34 -0.92 -2.79
C ILE A 93 -2.18 -2.42 -3.03
N ASP A 94 -2.19 -2.83 -4.29
CA ASP A 94 -2.07 -4.23 -4.68
C ASP A 94 -0.70 -4.82 -4.28
N LEU A 95 -0.74 -5.92 -3.51
CA LEU A 95 0.43 -6.75 -3.24
C LEU A 95 0.57 -7.91 -4.22
N LEU A 96 -0.56 -8.39 -4.73
CA LEU A 96 -0.62 -9.44 -5.73
C LEU A 96 -0.91 -8.84 -7.10
N HIS A 97 -0.65 -9.62 -8.15
CA HIS A 97 -1.03 -9.19 -9.48
C HIS A 97 -2.56 -9.22 -9.61
N CYS A 98 -3.14 -8.05 -9.88
CA CYS A 98 -4.57 -7.87 -10.11
C CYS A 98 -4.75 -7.01 -11.35
N GLU A 99 -5.47 -7.54 -12.34
CA GLU A 99 -5.79 -6.83 -13.58
C GLU A 99 -7.12 -6.06 -13.49
N VAL A 100 -7.72 -6.04 -12.30
CA VAL A 100 -8.97 -5.34 -12.01
C VAL A 100 -8.69 -4.20 -11.04
N HIS A 101 -8.87 -2.97 -11.53
CA HIS A 101 -8.83 -1.75 -10.72
C HIS A 101 -10.25 -1.32 -10.35
N VAL A 102 -10.50 -1.01 -9.09
CA VAL A 102 -11.82 -0.57 -8.60
C VAL A 102 -11.79 0.92 -8.26
N ASP A 103 -12.59 1.71 -8.96
CA ASP A 103 -12.85 3.10 -8.62
C ASP A 103 -14.06 3.19 -7.68
N TRP A 104 -13.77 3.30 -6.39
CA TRP A 104 -14.81 3.41 -5.36
C TRP A 104 -15.55 4.75 -5.36
N ALA A 105 -15.01 5.79 -6.02
CA ALA A 105 -15.64 7.10 -6.12
C ALA A 105 -16.75 7.09 -7.17
N THR A 106 -16.52 6.46 -8.32
CA THR A 106 -17.55 6.32 -9.38
C THR A 106 -18.37 5.04 -9.28
N LYS A 107 -17.98 4.11 -8.40
CA LYS A 107 -18.57 2.76 -8.27
C LYS A 107 -18.42 1.95 -9.54
N GLU A 108 -17.25 2.04 -10.15
CA GLU A 108 -16.89 1.31 -11.37
C GLU A 108 -15.65 0.45 -11.12
N TYR A 109 -15.43 -0.52 -11.99
CA TYR A 109 -14.16 -1.21 -12.09
C TYR A 109 -13.72 -1.31 -13.55
N TYR A 110 -12.41 -1.28 -13.74
CA TYR A 110 -11.76 -1.50 -15.02
C TYR A 110 -11.08 -2.86 -15.01
N ASP A 111 -11.43 -3.72 -15.97
CA ASP A 111 -10.75 -5.00 -16.20
C ASP A 111 -9.81 -4.85 -17.40
N SER A 112 -8.48 -4.90 -17.16
CA SER A 112 -7.50 -4.76 -18.23
C SER A 112 -7.41 -5.97 -19.16
N ARG A 113 -7.92 -7.15 -18.74
CA ARG A 113 -7.98 -8.35 -19.59
C ARG A 113 -9.00 -8.18 -20.70
N THR A 114 -10.10 -7.48 -20.42
CA THR A 114 -11.17 -7.20 -21.40
C THR A 114 -11.16 -5.76 -21.91
N GLY A 115 -10.35 -4.87 -21.34
CA GLY A 115 -10.26 -3.46 -21.68
C GLY A 115 -11.57 -2.69 -21.44
N THR A 116 -12.36 -3.08 -20.42
CA THR A 116 -13.74 -2.59 -20.25
C THR A 116 -13.96 -2.02 -18.86
N TRP A 117 -14.64 -0.86 -18.80
CA TRP A 117 -15.22 -0.30 -17.58
C TRP A 117 -16.62 -0.87 -17.34
N ARG A 118 -16.92 -1.24 -16.11
CA ARG A 118 -18.24 -1.72 -15.69
C ARG A 118 -18.62 -1.12 -14.34
N PHE A 119 -19.91 -0.90 -14.13
CA PHE A 119 -20.42 -0.51 -12.82
C PHE A 119 -20.38 -1.69 -11.84
N LEU A 120 -20.19 -1.38 -10.56
CA LEU A 120 -20.42 -2.29 -9.45
C LEU A 120 -21.94 -2.44 -9.23
N ASP A 121 -22.65 -2.99 -10.22
CA ASP A 121 -24.11 -3.17 -10.24
C ASP A 121 -24.57 -4.31 -9.30
N GLY A 122 -24.10 -4.31 -8.05
CA GLY A 122 -24.39 -5.34 -7.06
C GLY A 122 -23.60 -6.64 -7.22
N PHE A 123 -22.72 -6.74 -8.23
CA PHE A 123 -21.79 -7.87 -8.40
C PHE A 123 -20.39 -7.49 -7.91
N PRO A 124 -19.68 -8.40 -7.22
CA PRO A 124 -18.29 -8.18 -6.88
C PRO A 124 -17.43 -8.06 -8.17
N PRO A 125 -16.39 -7.22 -8.16
CA PRO A 125 -15.43 -7.19 -9.25
C PRO A 125 -14.78 -8.58 -9.42
N PRO A 126 -14.42 -8.99 -10.66
CA PRO A 126 -13.95 -10.35 -10.96
C PRO A 126 -12.50 -10.56 -10.52
N ARG A 127 -12.29 -10.61 -9.21
CA ARG A 127 -11.01 -10.80 -8.52
C ARG A 127 -11.25 -11.57 -7.23
N VAL A 128 -10.25 -12.33 -6.79
CA VAL A 128 -10.33 -13.17 -5.59
C VAL A 128 -9.41 -12.62 -4.51
N GLU A 129 -9.89 -12.57 -3.27
CA GLU A 129 -9.07 -12.21 -2.12
C GLU A 129 -8.26 -13.41 -1.65
N VAL A 130 -6.93 -13.28 -1.60
CA VAL A 130 -6.07 -14.33 -1.07
C VAL A 130 -5.88 -14.14 0.44
N GLY A 131 -6.22 -15.18 1.21
CA GLY A 131 -6.22 -15.18 2.66
C GLY A 131 -4.91 -15.58 3.34
N ASP A 132 -4.94 -15.55 4.68
CA ASP A 132 -3.79 -15.89 5.53
C ASP A 132 -3.35 -17.35 5.42
N ASP A 133 -4.23 -18.25 4.98
CA ASP A 133 -3.93 -19.65 4.69
C ASP A 133 -2.90 -19.81 3.55
N ARG A 134 -2.90 -18.89 2.59
CA ARG A 134 -1.89 -18.80 1.52
C ARG A 134 -0.80 -17.77 1.79
N LEU A 135 -1.08 -16.78 2.63
CA LEU A 135 -0.18 -15.67 2.91
C LEU A 135 0.49 -15.72 4.30
N ASN A 136 0.46 -16.86 4.98
CA ASN A 136 1.22 -17.11 6.22
C ASN A 136 0.98 -16.05 7.32
N GLY A 137 -0.23 -15.51 7.44
CA GLY A 137 -0.56 -14.49 8.45
C GLY A 137 -0.31 -13.04 8.03
N LEU A 138 0.11 -12.78 6.78
CA LEU A 138 0.38 -11.44 6.26
C LEU A 138 -0.83 -10.51 6.37
N CYS A 139 -2.05 -10.99 6.14
CA CYS A 139 -3.27 -10.17 6.16
C CYS A 139 -3.52 -9.57 7.56
N ALA A 140 -3.09 -10.26 8.62
CA ALA A 140 -3.10 -9.69 9.97
C ALA A 140 -2.16 -8.48 10.10
N ILE A 141 -0.98 -8.52 9.49
CA ILE A 141 -0.04 -7.40 9.46
C ILE A 141 -0.61 -6.24 8.62
N LEU A 142 -1.22 -6.53 7.46
CA LEU A 142 -1.84 -5.49 6.62
C LEU A 142 -2.92 -4.71 7.37
N ARG A 143 -3.76 -5.41 8.13
CA ARG A 143 -4.79 -4.78 8.97
C ARG A 143 -4.19 -3.87 10.04
N GLN A 144 -3.07 -4.25 10.66
CA GLN A 144 -2.38 -3.41 11.63
C GLN A 144 -1.76 -2.17 10.98
N ILE A 145 -1.12 -2.32 9.82
CA ILE A 145 -0.61 -1.19 9.03
C ILE A 145 -1.74 -0.20 8.74
N ALA A 146 -2.89 -0.68 8.25
CA ALA A 146 -4.04 0.15 7.96
C ALA A 146 -4.58 0.87 9.20
N ALA A 147 -4.68 0.18 10.33
CA ALA A 147 -5.16 0.77 11.58
C ALA A 147 -4.23 1.86 12.12
N GLU A 148 -2.91 1.67 12.02
CA GLU A 148 -1.93 2.58 12.63
C GLU A 148 -1.50 3.73 11.72
N THR A 149 -1.59 3.57 10.39
CA THR A 149 -1.06 4.53 9.41
C THR A 149 -2.13 5.09 8.47
N GLY A 150 -3.26 4.39 8.34
CA GLY A 150 -4.29 4.68 7.34
C GLY A 150 -3.95 4.23 5.92
N ILE A 151 -2.74 3.70 5.67
CA ILE A 151 -2.34 3.12 4.38
C ILE A 151 -2.85 1.69 4.30
N ARG A 152 -3.56 1.37 3.23
CA ARG A 152 -4.14 0.05 3.01
C ARG A 152 -3.36 -0.68 1.92
N PHE A 153 -3.24 -1.98 2.12
CA PHE A 153 -2.79 -2.92 1.11
C PHE A 153 -3.87 -3.97 0.95
N ASN A 154 -4.03 -4.49 -0.26
CA ASN A 154 -4.97 -5.56 -0.54
C ASN A 154 -4.22 -6.79 -1.08
N THR A 155 -4.91 -7.92 -1.04
CA THR A 155 -4.42 -9.22 -1.52
C THR A 155 -5.35 -9.78 -2.60
N TYR A 156 -6.01 -8.90 -3.36
CA TYR A 156 -6.82 -9.33 -4.48
C TYR A 156 -5.93 -9.77 -5.64
N THR A 157 -6.35 -10.80 -6.35
CA THR A 157 -5.69 -11.27 -7.57
C THR A 157 -6.69 -11.65 -8.64
N THR A 158 -6.25 -11.60 -9.90
CA THR A 158 -6.97 -12.14 -11.06
C THR A 158 -6.31 -13.41 -11.59
N ASP A 159 -5.40 -14.01 -10.83
CA ASP A 159 -4.75 -15.26 -11.19
C ASP A 159 -5.77 -16.42 -11.11
N PRO A 160 -6.02 -17.14 -12.22
CA PRO A 160 -7.00 -18.23 -12.27
C PRO A 160 -6.64 -19.40 -11.35
N ALA A 161 -5.40 -19.52 -10.86
CA ALA A 161 -5.02 -20.52 -9.87
C ALA A 161 -5.70 -20.31 -8.49
N PHE A 162 -6.31 -19.15 -8.28
CA PHE A 162 -7.04 -18.79 -7.06
C PHE A 162 -8.54 -18.55 -7.32
N GLU A 163 -9.01 -18.72 -8.56
CA GLU A 163 -10.45 -18.80 -8.81
C GLU A 163 -10.94 -20.11 -8.20
N ASP A 164 -11.80 -20.02 -7.18
CA ASP A 164 -12.48 -21.21 -6.63
C ASP A 164 -13.14 -21.95 -7.81
N GLU A 165 -12.83 -23.25 -7.97
CA GLU A 165 -13.69 -24.15 -8.74
C GLU A 165 -15.11 -23.92 -8.20
N GLU A 166 -16.02 -23.47 -9.08
CA GLU A 166 -17.41 -23.21 -8.73
C GLU A 166 -17.92 -24.30 -7.79
N GLN A 167 -18.49 -23.88 -6.66
CA GLN A 167 -19.22 -24.75 -5.76
C GLN A 167 -20.28 -25.50 -6.58
N ASP A 168 -19.97 -26.73 -6.99
CA ASP A 168 -20.94 -27.73 -7.45
C ASP A 168 -21.87 -28.02 -6.27
N GLY A 169 -22.96 -27.24 -6.21
CA GLY A 169 -24.11 -27.43 -5.33
C GLY A 169 -25.27 -28.07 -6.06
#